data_AF-A0A1H4JWN1-F1
#
_entry.id   AF-A0A1H4JWN1-F1
#
_cell.length_a   1.000
_cell.length_b   1.000
_cell.length_c   1.000
_cell.angle_alpha   90.00
_cell.angle_beta   90.00
_cell.angle_gamma   90.00
#
_symmetry.space_group_name_H-M   'P 1'
#
loop_
_entity.id
_entity.type
_entity.pdbx_description
1 polymer ?
#
loop_
_entity_poly.entity_id
_entity_poly.type
_entity_poly.pdbx_seq_one_letter_code
_entity_poly.pdbx_strand_id
1 'polypeptide(L)'
;MKHFKIVFIVSIFLLNSCASIPEATVTLTQEISSEVDNMHNLNLNLIRQLFNERQQRLHSFINNTYTPKLIKKYQSLLPDSIDYKNNLTEIIGSIIPVIEHKKDSLTDILNQQENTIISKLNQNYSSFSKATNSLQNLISSAARVGNSEKNLISSIDSLTGNKINILKIETDLNNAINKTTNIFHKLQPFESLIK
;
A
#
# COMPACT_ATOMS: atom_id res chain seq x y z
N MET A 1 60.68 -13.48 17.93
CA MET A 1 60.36 -12.06 17.59
C MET A 1 59.58 -11.86 16.29
N LYS A 2 59.74 -12.68 15.23
CA LYS A 2 58.95 -12.53 13.97
C LYS A 2 57.44 -12.75 14.14
N HIS A 3 57.02 -13.74 14.95
CA HIS A 3 55.59 -14.01 15.20
C HIS A 3 54.88 -12.91 16.00
N PHE A 4 55.59 -12.22 16.90
CA PHE A 4 55.02 -11.09 17.67
C PHE A 4 54.69 -9.88 16.79
N LYS A 5 55.51 -9.61 15.76
CA LYS A 5 55.22 -8.55 14.78
C LYS A 5 54.03 -8.89 13.87
N ILE A 6 53.84 -10.17 13.53
CA ILE A 6 52.71 -10.62 12.69
C ILE A 6 51.40 -10.52 13.47
N VAL A 7 51.37 -10.92 14.74
CA VAL A 7 50.17 -10.79 15.60
C VAL A 7 49.79 -9.32 15.80
N PHE A 8 50.76 -8.43 15.95
CA PHE A 8 50.51 -6.99 16.10
C PHE A 8 49.96 -6.35 14.81
N ILE A 9 50.45 -6.76 13.63
CA ILE A 9 49.98 -6.26 12.33
C ILE A 9 48.55 -6.76 12.02
N VAL A 10 48.23 -8.01 12.34
CA VAL A 10 46.88 -8.57 12.17
C VAL A 10 45.88 -7.89 13.13
N SER A 11 46.30 -7.57 14.35
CA SER A 11 45.45 -6.87 15.33
C SER A 11 45.15 -5.41 14.94
N ILE A 12 46.02 -4.74 14.19
CA ILE A 12 45.79 -3.39 13.65
C ILE A 12 44.82 -3.41 12.46
N PHE A 13 44.88 -4.46 11.62
CA PHE A 13 43.94 -4.61 10.50
C PHE A 13 42.50 -4.90 10.96
N LEU A 14 42.33 -5.63 12.07
CA LEU A 14 41.01 -5.95 12.63
C LEU A 14 40.28 -4.76 13.27
N LEU A 15 40.99 -3.69 13.63
CA LEU A 15 40.38 -2.47 14.21
C LEU A 15 39.80 -1.52 13.15
N ASN A 16 40.10 -1.74 11.86
CA ASN A 16 39.60 -0.92 10.76
C ASN A 16 38.33 -1.49 10.10
N SER A 17 37.76 -2.57 10.64
CA SER A 17 36.59 -3.26 10.05
C SER A 17 35.24 -2.81 10.62
N CYS A 18 35.18 -1.73 11.41
CA CYS A 18 33.92 -1.01 11.60
C CYS A 18 33.61 -0.22 10.33
N ALA A 19 33.02 -0.88 9.34
CA ALA A 19 32.50 -0.20 8.15
C ALA A 19 31.43 0.81 8.62
N SER A 20 31.74 2.10 8.47
CA SER A 20 30.77 3.18 8.69
C SER A 20 29.66 3.08 7.66
N ILE A 21 28.43 3.38 8.07
CA ILE A 21 27.29 3.42 7.14
C ILE A 21 27.56 4.48 6.06
N PRO A 22 27.50 4.13 4.76
CA PRO A 22 27.67 5.10 3.67
C PRO A 22 26.52 6.12 3.59
N GLU A 23 26.80 7.34 3.14
CA GLU A 23 25.77 8.36 2.89
C GLU A 23 24.69 7.90 1.90
N ALA A 24 25.06 7.05 0.93
CA ALA A 24 24.12 6.47 -0.03
C ALA A 24 22.96 5.70 0.66
N THR A 25 23.21 5.08 1.83
CA THR A 25 22.17 4.40 2.61
C THR A 25 21.19 5.39 3.24
N VAL A 26 21.68 6.57 3.64
CA VAL A 26 20.83 7.66 4.17
C VAL A 26 19.91 8.17 3.07
N THR A 27 20.44 8.44 1.87
CA THR A 27 19.67 8.89 0.70
C THR A 27 18.66 7.85 0.24
N LEU A 28 19.06 6.58 0.13
CA LEU A 28 18.15 5.50 -0.28
C LEU A 28 16.95 5.39 0.67
N THR A 29 17.18 5.55 1.97
CA THR A 29 16.09 5.46 2.96
C THR A 29 15.13 6.64 2.86
N GLN A 30 15.62 7.84 2.48
CA GLN A 30 14.77 9.01 2.21
C GLN A 30 13.88 8.78 0.99
N GLU A 31 14.44 8.22 -0.09
CA GLU A 31 13.68 7.86 -1.28
C GLU A 31 12.61 6.78 -0.97
N ILE A 32 12.94 5.79 -0.13
CA ILE A 32 11.96 4.80 0.35
C ILE A 32 10.82 5.47 1.11
N SER A 33 11.12 6.46 1.96
CA SER A 33 10.08 7.21 2.68
C SER A 33 9.16 7.98 1.73
N SER A 34 9.73 8.64 0.72
CA SER A 34 8.98 9.34 -0.32
C SER A 34 8.06 8.38 -1.09
N GLU A 35 8.55 7.20 -1.44
CA GLU A 35 7.77 6.20 -2.16
C GLU A 35 6.60 5.64 -1.33
N VAL A 36 6.76 5.52 -0.01
CA VAL A 36 5.66 5.14 0.90
C VAL A 36 4.53 6.17 0.87
N ASP A 37 4.87 7.46 0.82
CA ASP A 37 3.88 8.55 0.72
C ASP A 37 3.13 8.51 -0.63
N ASN A 38 3.87 8.31 -1.72
CA ASN A 38 3.30 8.17 -3.07
C ASN A 38 2.35 6.98 -3.16
N MET A 39 2.77 5.81 -2.65
CA MET A 39 1.95 4.59 -2.66
C MET A 39 0.68 4.76 -1.82
N HIS A 40 0.74 5.46 -0.69
CA HIS A 40 -0.44 5.76 0.10
C HIS A 40 -1.46 6.60 -0.68
N ASN A 41 -1.01 7.68 -1.33
CA ASN A 41 -1.86 8.54 -2.14
C ASN A 41 -2.48 7.80 -3.34
N LEU A 42 -1.70 6.98 -4.03
CA LEU A 42 -2.20 6.14 -5.12
C LEU A 42 -3.31 5.19 -4.65
N ASN A 43 -3.11 4.53 -3.51
CA ASN A 43 -4.11 3.64 -2.94
C ASN A 43 -5.40 4.38 -2.54
N LEU A 44 -5.29 5.57 -1.94
CA LEU A 44 -6.46 6.39 -1.62
C LEU A 44 -7.25 6.77 -2.88
N ASN A 45 -6.56 7.18 -3.93
CA ASN A 45 -7.19 7.56 -5.20
C ASN A 45 -7.87 6.37 -5.87
N LEU A 46 -7.22 5.21 -5.87
CA LEU A 46 -7.80 3.97 -6.41
C LEU A 46 -9.10 3.59 -5.68
N ILE A 47 -9.09 3.62 -4.34
CA ILE A 47 -10.28 3.27 -3.55
C ILE A 47 -11.42 4.26 -3.82
N ARG A 48 -11.14 5.57 -3.81
CA ARG A 48 -12.15 6.59 -4.13
C ARG A 48 -12.74 6.39 -5.52
N GLN A 49 -11.91 6.15 -6.53
CA GLN A 49 -12.37 5.91 -7.89
C GLN A 49 -13.24 4.63 -7.96
N LEU A 50 -12.80 3.56 -7.33
CA LEU A 50 -13.55 2.30 -7.28
C LEU A 50 -14.94 2.46 -6.64
N PHE A 51 -15.04 3.21 -5.54
CA PHE A 51 -16.32 3.42 -4.86
C PHE A 51 -17.23 4.38 -5.61
N ASN A 52 -16.68 5.43 -6.23
CA ASN A 52 -17.44 6.30 -7.14
C ASN A 52 -18.06 5.49 -8.29
N GLU A 53 -17.28 4.63 -8.95
CA GLU A 53 -17.76 3.72 -10.00
C GLU A 53 -18.87 2.78 -9.50
N ARG A 54 -18.74 2.25 -8.28
CA ARG A 54 -19.77 1.39 -7.67
C ARG A 54 -21.06 2.15 -7.41
N GLN A 55 -20.98 3.38 -6.90
CA GLN A 55 -22.16 4.23 -6.68
C GLN A 55 -22.87 4.56 -8.00
N GLN A 56 -22.11 4.92 -9.04
CA GLN A 56 -22.69 5.17 -10.37
C GLN A 56 -23.38 3.94 -10.95
N ARG A 57 -22.76 2.76 -10.80
CA ARG A 57 -23.37 1.47 -11.22
C ARG A 57 -24.61 1.16 -10.42
N LEU A 58 -24.62 1.40 -9.11
CA LEU A 58 -25.79 1.24 -8.25
C LEU A 58 -26.93 2.15 -8.72
N HIS A 59 -26.67 3.44 -8.93
CA HIS A 59 -27.66 4.39 -9.42
C HIS A 59 -28.24 3.98 -10.77
N SER A 60 -27.37 3.59 -11.71
CA SER A 60 -27.81 3.10 -13.03
C SER A 60 -28.63 1.82 -12.91
N PHE A 61 -28.23 0.87 -12.06
CA PHE A 61 -28.98 -0.35 -11.80
C PHE A 61 -30.36 -0.06 -11.22
N ILE A 62 -30.45 0.81 -10.21
CA ILE A 62 -31.71 1.19 -9.59
C ILE A 62 -32.64 1.83 -10.62
N ASN A 63 -32.16 2.86 -11.32
CA ASN A 63 -32.98 3.65 -12.24
C ASN A 63 -33.40 2.87 -13.49
N ASN A 64 -32.47 2.13 -14.09
CA ASN A 64 -32.66 1.55 -15.43
C ASN A 64 -33.09 0.09 -15.40
N THR A 65 -32.89 -0.62 -14.28
CA THR A 65 -33.17 -2.06 -14.18
C THR A 65 -34.15 -2.40 -13.07
N TYR A 66 -33.87 -2.00 -11.84
CA TYR A 66 -34.66 -2.38 -10.68
C TYR A 66 -36.03 -1.70 -10.69
N THR A 67 -36.07 -0.37 -10.80
CA THR A 67 -37.31 0.42 -10.78
C THR A 67 -38.30 -0.01 -11.87
N PRO A 68 -37.90 -0.12 -13.16
CA PRO A 68 -38.82 -0.56 -14.21
C PRO A 68 -39.35 -1.98 -13.99
N LYS A 69 -38.50 -2.91 -13.53
CA LYS A 69 -38.92 -4.30 -13.23
C LYS A 69 -39.90 -4.34 -12.06
N LEU A 70 -39.65 -3.53 -11.03
CA LEU A 70 -40.52 -3.45 -9.87
C LEU A 70 -41.90 -2.90 -10.24
N ILE A 71 -41.95 -1.79 -11.00
CA ILE A 71 -43.20 -1.21 -11.51
C ILE A 71 -43.96 -2.24 -12.35
N LYS A 72 -43.30 -2.90 -13.31
CA LYS A 72 -43.94 -3.93 -14.16
C LYS A 72 -44.50 -5.09 -13.33
N LYS A 73 -43.78 -5.52 -12.29
CA LYS A 73 -44.25 -6.56 -11.37
C LYS A 73 -45.49 -6.12 -10.60
N TYR A 74 -45.53 -4.89 -10.10
CA TYR A 74 -46.72 -4.38 -9.42
C TYR A 74 -47.91 -4.26 -10.39
N GLN A 75 -47.69 -3.77 -11.61
CA GLN A 75 -48.73 -3.70 -12.64
C GLN A 75 -49.32 -5.09 -12.96
N SER A 76 -48.51 -6.14 -13.03
CA SER A 76 -49.01 -7.49 -13.30
C SER A 76 -49.81 -8.13 -12.15
N LEU A 77 -49.77 -7.54 -10.96
CA LEU A 77 -50.53 -8.02 -9.79
C LEU A 77 -51.88 -7.32 -9.66
N LEU A 78 -52.16 -6.29 -10.48
CA LEU A 78 -53.42 -5.56 -10.45
C LEU A 78 -54.50 -6.32 -11.25
N PRO A 79 -55.74 -6.47 -10.73
CA PRO A 79 -56.82 -7.13 -11.46
C PRO A 79 -57.28 -6.31 -12.67
N ASP A 80 -57.60 -6.98 -13.78
CA ASP A 80 -58.18 -6.35 -14.97
C ASP A 80 -59.58 -5.73 -14.72
N SER A 81 -60.21 -6.10 -13.60
CA SER A 81 -61.57 -5.66 -13.21
C SER A 81 -61.63 -4.33 -12.47
N ILE A 82 -60.49 -3.69 -12.17
CA ILE A 82 -60.44 -2.42 -11.43
C ILE A 82 -60.00 -1.31 -12.41
N ASP A 83 -60.76 -0.21 -12.50
CA ASP A 83 -60.30 0.99 -13.22
C ASP A 83 -59.26 1.76 -12.39
N TYR A 84 -58.07 1.17 -12.28
CA TYR A 84 -56.96 1.74 -11.53
C TYR A 84 -56.21 2.80 -12.34
N LYS A 85 -56.51 3.00 -13.63
CA LYS A 85 -55.80 3.94 -14.50
C LYS A 85 -55.78 5.36 -13.94
N ASN A 86 -56.89 5.77 -13.30
CA ASN A 86 -57.02 7.09 -12.69
C ASN A 86 -56.16 7.26 -11.42
N ASN A 87 -55.84 6.18 -10.72
CA ASN A 87 -55.04 6.18 -9.48
C ASN A 87 -53.62 5.61 -9.67
N LEU A 88 -53.29 5.09 -10.84
CA LEU A 88 -52.02 4.40 -11.12
C LEU A 88 -50.82 5.33 -10.92
N THR A 89 -50.97 6.59 -11.31
CA THR A 89 -49.93 7.62 -11.12
C THR A 89 -49.67 7.87 -9.63
N GLU A 90 -50.71 7.90 -8.80
CA GLU A 90 -50.60 8.10 -7.36
C GLU A 90 -50.00 6.86 -6.66
N ILE A 91 -50.42 5.66 -7.07
CA ILE A 91 -49.87 4.39 -6.60
C ILE A 91 -48.38 4.28 -6.96
N ILE A 92 -47.99 4.55 -8.21
CA ILE A 92 -46.58 4.55 -8.63
C ILE A 92 -45.80 5.65 -7.90
N GLY A 93 -46.40 6.84 -7.73
CA GLY A 93 -45.84 7.96 -6.98
C GLY A 93 -45.53 7.59 -5.53
N SER A 94 -46.35 6.75 -4.89
CA SER A 94 -46.13 6.28 -3.52
C SER A 94 -44.96 5.29 -3.38
N ILE A 95 -44.59 4.59 -4.47
CA ILE A 95 -43.51 3.59 -4.48
C ILE A 95 -42.14 4.25 -4.68
N ILE A 96 -42.07 5.38 -5.39
CA ILE A 96 -40.80 6.09 -5.67
C ILE A 96 -40.04 6.44 -4.37
N PRO A 97 -40.65 7.01 -3.33
CA PRO A 97 -39.97 7.27 -2.06
C PRO A 97 -39.33 6.03 -1.43
N VAL A 98 -39.96 4.86 -1.55
CA VAL A 98 -39.42 3.60 -1.01
C VAL A 98 -38.19 3.14 -1.81
N ILE A 99 -38.22 3.31 -3.13
CA ILE A 99 -37.09 3.01 -4.02
C ILE A 99 -35.92 3.94 -3.71
N GLU A 100 -36.19 5.24 -3.57
CA GLU A 100 -35.19 6.26 -3.23
C GLU A 100 -34.56 5.97 -1.87
N HIS A 101 -35.36 5.69 -0.84
CA HIS A 101 -34.83 5.29 0.47
C HIS A 101 -33.97 4.02 0.39
N LYS A 102 -34.34 3.04 -0.45
CA LYS A 102 -33.52 1.84 -0.63
C LYS A 102 -32.20 2.15 -1.35
N LYS A 103 -32.23 3.04 -2.34
CA LYS A 103 -31.03 3.52 -3.04
C LYS A 103 -30.10 4.23 -2.06
N ASP A 104 -30.62 5.16 -1.27
CA ASP A 104 -29.86 5.89 -0.26
C ASP A 104 -29.23 4.96 0.76
N SER A 105 -29.99 3.99 1.28
CA SER A 105 -29.47 2.96 2.18
C SER A 105 -28.33 2.14 1.58
N LEU A 106 -28.40 1.80 0.29
CA LEU A 106 -27.33 1.06 -0.40
C LEU A 106 -26.10 1.95 -0.66
N THR A 107 -26.32 3.22 -0.98
CA THR A 107 -25.25 4.23 -1.13
C THR A 107 -24.54 4.46 0.21
N ASP A 108 -25.28 4.55 1.31
CA ASP A 108 -24.72 4.68 2.66
C ASP A 108 -23.84 3.49 3.04
N ILE A 109 -24.26 2.27 2.69
CA ILE A 109 -23.43 1.07 2.90
C ILE A 109 -22.12 1.17 2.10
N LEU A 110 -22.17 1.64 0.85
CA LEU A 110 -20.96 1.85 0.04
C LEU A 110 -20.05 2.91 0.68
N ASN A 111 -20.61 4.02 1.15
CA ASN A 111 -19.86 5.08 1.85
C ASN A 111 -19.20 4.55 3.14
N GLN A 112 -19.92 3.76 3.93
CA GLN A 112 -19.37 3.14 5.14
C GLN A 112 -18.22 2.18 4.84
N GLN A 113 -18.35 1.37 3.78
CA GLN A 113 -17.30 0.48 3.34
C GLN A 113 -16.06 1.24 2.85
N GLU A 114 -16.25 2.30 2.05
CA GLU A 114 -15.17 3.18 1.58
C GLU A 114 -14.41 3.77 2.77
N ASN A 115 -15.13 4.40 3.70
CA ASN A 115 -14.56 5.02 4.90
C ASN A 115 -13.81 4.00 5.77
N THR A 116 -14.33 2.78 5.89
CA THR A 116 -13.65 1.71 6.62
C THR A 116 -12.31 1.34 5.97
N ILE A 117 -12.27 1.25 4.64
CA ILE A 117 -11.05 0.91 3.91
C ILE A 117 -10.05 2.07 3.98
N ILE A 118 -10.49 3.31 3.77
CA ILE A 118 -9.66 4.51 3.89
C ILE A 118 -9.07 4.61 5.31
N SER A 119 -9.88 4.38 6.34
CA SER A 119 -9.42 4.38 7.73
C SER A 119 -8.29 3.36 7.97
N LYS A 120 -8.45 2.13 7.46
CA LYS A 120 -7.40 1.10 7.52
C LYS A 120 -6.15 1.48 6.74
N LEU A 121 -6.30 2.08 5.55
CA LEU A 121 -5.17 2.57 4.76
C LEU A 121 -4.40 3.67 5.50
N ASN A 122 -5.10 4.62 6.12
CA ASN A 122 -4.49 5.69 6.93
C ASN A 122 -3.77 5.14 8.15
N GLN A 123 -4.36 4.16 8.84
CA GLN A 123 -3.73 3.50 9.99
C GLN A 123 -2.47 2.74 9.59
N ASN A 124 -2.51 2.00 8.48
CA ASN A 124 -1.36 1.29 7.93
C ASN A 124 -0.26 2.28 7.52
N TYR A 125 -0.60 3.33 6.79
CA TYR A 125 0.33 4.38 6.40
C TYR A 125 0.98 5.05 7.61
N SER A 126 0.20 5.42 8.64
CA SER A 126 0.77 6.01 9.86
C SER A 126 1.77 5.06 10.54
N SER A 127 1.48 3.76 10.54
CA SER A 127 2.39 2.75 11.12
C SER A 127 3.67 2.60 10.30
N PHE A 128 3.55 2.53 8.97
CA PHE A 128 4.70 2.46 8.05
C PHE A 128 5.53 3.73 8.09
N SER A 129 4.93 4.90 7.96
CA SER A 129 5.62 6.20 8.03
C SER A 129 6.38 6.38 9.34
N LYS A 130 5.79 6.00 10.49
CA LYS A 130 6.50 5.99 11.77
C LYS A 130 7.72 5.07 11.75
N ALA A 131 7.56 3.83 11.26
CA ALA A 131 8.66 2.88 11.18
C ALA A 131 9.78 3.37 10.25
N THR A 132 9.44 3.90 9.07
CA THR A 132 10.40 4.44 8.11
C THR A 132 11.12 5.66 8.64
N ASN A 133 10.42 6.58 9.32
CA ASN A 133 11.04 7.74 9.97
C ASN A 133 11.99 7.33 11.10
N SER A 134 11.59 6.35 11.92
CA SER A 134 12.49 5.78 12.94
C SER A 134 13.73 5.15 12.31
N LEU A 135 13.57 4.40 11.22
CA LEU A 135 14.67 3.81 10.47
C LEU A 135 15.61 4.88 9.91
N GLN A 136 15.06 5.91 9.27
CA GLN A 136 15.81 7.04 8.74
C GLN A 136 16.63 7.74 9.83
N ASN A 137 16.04 7.97 11.00
CA ASN A 137 16.70 8.61 12.13
C ASN A 137 17.85 7.75 12.67
N LEU A 138 17.65 6.43 12.76
CA LEU A 138 18.70 5.51 13.18
C LEU A 138 19.85 5.48 12.18
N ILE A 139 19.56 5.32 10.88
CA ILE A 139 20.56 5.29 9.81
C ILE A 139 21.34 6.60 9.78
N SER A 140 20.64 7.74 9.83
CA SER A 140 21.27 9.07 9.88
C SER A 140 22.17 9.22 11.12
N SER A 141 21.73 8.72 12.28
CA SER A 141 22.52 8.80 13.52
C SER A 141 23.75 7.89 13.47
N ALA A 142 23.62 6.67 12.97
CA ALA A 142 24.75 5.75 12.87
C ALA A 142 25.76 6.15 11.80
N ALA A 143 25.32 6.72 10.67
CA ALA A 143 26.20 7.34 9.68
C ALA A 143 27.00 8.51 10.29
N ARG A 144 26.39 9.34 11.14
CA ARG A 144 27.07 10.47 11.83
C ARG A 144 28.05 10.02 12.91
N VAL A 145 27.78 8.92 13.61
CA VAL A 145 28.57 8.46 14.77
C VAL A 145 29.54 7.33 14.41
N GLY A 146 29.61 6.92 13.14
CA GLY A 146 30.51 5.84 12.67
C GLY A 146 30.16 4.47 13.25
N ASN A 147 28.89 4.25 13.60
CA ASN A 147 28.44 3.03 14.27
C ASN A 147 28.32 1.87 13.28
N SER A 148 28.68 0.65 13.70
CA SER A 148 28.57 -0.54 12.84
C SER A 148 27.12 -0.91 12.56
N GLU A 149 26.85 -1.36 11.33
CA GLU A 149 25.54 -1.83 10.84
C GLU A 149 24.85 -2.83 11.78
N LYS A 150 25.62 -3.73 12.41
CA LYS A 150 25.13 -4.73 13.36
C LYS A 150 24.45 -4.13 14.60
N ASN A 151 24.94 -2.99 15.09
CA ASN A 151 24.36 -2.29 16.23
C ASN A 151 23.04 -1.60 15.86
N LEU A 152 22.91 -1.21 14.60
CA LEU A 152 21.70 -0.62 14.05
C LEU A 152 20.58 -1.66 13.95
N ILE A 153 20.89 -2.83 13.38
CA ILE A 153 19.94 -3.95 13.22
C ILE A 153 19.39 -4.38 14.59
N SER A 154 20.25 -4.52 15.61
CA SER A 154 19.78 -4.84 16.97
C SER A 154 18.87 -3.77 17.59
N SER A 155 19.11 -2.50 17.27
CA SER A 155 18.28 -1.39 17.76
C SER A 155 16.90 -1.41 17.08
N ILE A 156 16.85 -1.69 15.78
CA ILE A 156 15.60 -1.81 15.00
C ILE A 156 14.78 -3.02 15.46
N ASP A 157 15.40 -4.17 15.68
CA ASP A 157 14.72 -5.39 16.13
C ASP A 157 14.03 -5.18 17.49
N SER A 158 14.71 -4.49 18.43
CA SER A 158 14.13 -4.16 19.74
C SER A 158 12.94 -3.20 19.66
N LEU A 159 13.01 -2.19 18.79
CA LEU A 159 11.95 -1.18 18.64
C LEU A 159 10.73 -1.69 17.86
N THR A 160 10.94 -2.61 16.92
CA THR A 160 9.87 -3.19 16.10
C THR A 160 9.23 -4.43 16.73
N GLY A 161 9.76 -4.90 17.86
CA GLY A 161 9.29 -6.12 18.53
C GLY A 161 9.43 -7.34 17.62
N ASN A 162 10.53 -7.43 16.86
CA ASN A 162 10.81 -8.50 15.88
C ASN A 162 9.77 -8.66 14.75
N LYS A 163 8.90 -7.67 14.52
CA LYS A 163 7.90 -7.74 13.43
C LYS A 163 8.50 -7.48 12.05
N ILE A 164 9.66 -6.85 11.99
CA ILE A 164 10.39 -6.54 10.76
C ILE A 164 11.74 -7.23 10.85
N ASN A 165 12.00 -8.21 9.98
CA ASN A 165 13.28 -8.91 9.93
C ASN A 165 14.21 -8.22 8.92
N ILE A 166 15.02 -7.28 9.40
CA ILE A 166 15.93 -6.48 8.57
C ILE A 166 16.98 -7.37 7.90
N LEU A 167 17.50 -8.40 8.58
CA LEU A 167 18.48 -9.34 8.02
C LEU A 167 17.93 -10.10 6.81
N LYS A 168 16.65 -10.46 6.85
CA LYS A 168 15.98 -11.09 5.71
C LYS A 168 15.84 -10.12 4.54
N ILE A 169 15.46 -8.87 4.81
CA ILE A 169 15.35 -7.82 3.79
C ILE A 169 16.73 -7.56 3.16
N GLU A 170 17.78 -7.45 3.96
CA GLU A 170 19.16 -7.30 3.50
C GLU A 170 19.59 -8.47 2.63
N THR A 171 19.30 -9.71 3.06
CA THR A 171 19.59 -10.93 2.28
C THR A 171 18.85 -10.93 0.95
N ASP A 172 17.55 -10.57 0.95
CA ASP A 172 16.73 -10.52 -0.25
C ASP A 172 17.19 -9.42 -1.22
N LEU A 173 17.59 -8.26 -0.69
CA LEU A 173 18.16 -7.15 -1.46
C LEU A 173 19.51 -7.53 -2.07
N ASN A 174 20.41 -8.12 -1.28
CA ASN A 174 21.71 -8.60 -1.76
C ASN A 174 21.55 -9.69 -2.82
N ASN A 175 20.56 -10.58 -2.67
CA ASN A 175 20.22 -11.56 -3.69
C ASN A 175 19.68 -10.91 -4.96
N ALA A 176 18.87 -9.86 -4.85
CA ALA A 176 18.37 -9.11 -6.00
C ALA A 176 19.49 -8.35 -6.73
N ILE A 177 20.38 -7.69 -5.99
CA ILE A 177 21.56 -7.02 -6.53
C ILE A 177 22.46 -8.04 -7.22
N ASN A 178 22.82 -9.15 -6.57
CA ASN A 178 23.66 -10.20 -7.16
C ASN A 178 23.03 -10.84 -8.41
N LYS A 179 21.71 -11.04 -8.42
CA LYS A 179 21.00 -11.49 -9.64
C LYS A 179 21.11 -10.46 -10.75
N THR A 180 20.93 -9.18 -10.43
CA THR A 180 21.01 -8.07 -11.39
C THR A 180 22.43 -7.93 -11.93
N THR A 181 23.45 -7.99 -11.09
CA THR A 181 24.87 -7.98 -11.47
C THR A 181 25.22 -9.19 -12.33
N ASN A 182 24.72 -10.38 -11.99
CA ASN A 182 24.91 -11.58 -12.82
C ASN A 182 24.23 -11.47 -14.18
N ILE A 183 23.06 -10.82 -14.25
CA ILE A 183 22.38 -10.54 -15.52
C ILE A 183 23.21 -9.54 -16.34
N PHE A 184 23.68 -8.45 -15.74
CA PHE A 184 24.56 -7.47 -16.39
C PHE A 184 25.85 -8.10 -16.90
N HIS A 185 26.51 -8.95 -16.10
CA HIS A 185 27.72 -9.66 -16.52
C HIS A 185 27.45 -10.67 -17.64
N LYS A 186 26.24 -11.22 -17.74
CA LYS A 186 25.80 -12.06 -18.87
C LYS A 186 25.44 -11.26 -20.12
N LEU A 187 25.14 -9.97 -19.99
CA LEU A 187 24.85 -9.04 -21.09
C LEU A 187 26.11 -8.34 -21.62
N GLN A 188 27.16 -8.23 -20.81
CA GLN A 188 28.46 -7.65 -21.20
C GLN A 188 29.09 -8.26 -22.49
N PRO A 189 28.96 -9.57 -22.80
CA PRO A 189 29.41 -10.14 -24.08
C PRO A 189 28.59 -9.68 -25.29
N PHE A 190 27.34 -9.27 -25.08
CA PHE A 190 26.47 -8.77 -26.15
C PHE A 190 26.77 -7.31 -26.51
N GLU A 191 27.22 -6.49 -25.55
CA GLU A 191 27.65 -5.12 -25.82
C GLU A 191 28.89 -5.07 -26.74
N SER A 192 29.79 -6.06 -26.66
CA SER A 192 30.94 -6.18 -27.56
C SER A 192 30.59 -6.69 -28.97
N LEU A 193 29.37 -7.17 -29.19
CA LEU A 193 28.87 -7.60 -30.51
C LEU A 193 28.12 -6.48 -31.25
N ILE A 194 27.86 -5.35 -30.57
CA ILE A 194 27.09 -4.21 -31.09
C ILE A 194 28.03 -2.99 -31.39
N LYS A 195 29.34 -3.13 -31.13
CA LYS A 195 30.39 -2.20 -31.63
C LYS A 195 31.13 -2.82 -32.81
#